data_AF-A0A9I3MH98-F1
#
_entry.id   AF-A0A9I3MH98-F1
#
_cell.length_a   1.000
_cell.length_b   1.000
_cell.length_c   1.000
_cell.angle_alpha   90.00
_cell.angle_beta   90.00
_cell.angle_gamma   90.00
#
_symmetry.space_group_name_H-M   'P 1'
#
loop_
_entity.id
_entity.type
_entity.pdbx_description
1 polymer ?
#
loop_
_entity_poly.entity_id
_entity_poly.type
_entity_poly.pdbx_seq_one_letter_code
_entity_poly.pdbx_strand_id
1 'polypeptide(L)'
;MYYQQYSDLLKRLGYLGKIPSLLDLQIELLRYASLELIHYAIFSSFRYMDQTAIDIEALLKGELDNPVLNNPEFKKLMHTELTRFLHQGTLSSV
;
A
#
# COMPACT_ATOMS: atom_id res chain seq x y z
N MET A 1 15.92 -8.44 4.96
CA MET A 1 15.24 -8.31 6.26
C MET A 1 13.77 -8.77 6.20
N TYR A 2 12.93 -8.26 5.29
CA TYR A 2 11.49 -8.61 5.26
C TYR A 2 11.20 -10.11 4.99
N TYR A 3 11.92 -10.75 4.05
CA TYR A 3 11.72 -12.16 3.74
C TYR A 3 12.05 -13.09 4.90
N GLN A 4 13.11 -12.79 5.66
CA GLN A 4 13.45 -13.55 6.87
C GLN A 4 12.31 -13.49 7.88
N GLN A 5 11.79 -12.28 8.16
CA GLN A 5 10.65 -12.09 9.06
C GLN A 5 9.40 -12.86 8.60
N TYR A 6 9.08 -12.81 7.31
CA TYR A 6 7.98 -13.57 6.72
C TYR A 6 8.18 -15.08 6.90
N SER A 7 9.37 -15.60 6.55
CA SER A 7 9.67 -17.02 6.65
C SER A 7 9.64 -17.52 8.10
N ASP A 8 10.13 -16.72 9.05
CA ASP A 8 10.15 -17.07 10.47
C ASP A 8 8.77 -16.96 11.10
N LEU A 9 7.90 -16.07 10.60
CA LEU A 9 6.49 -16.05 10.98
C LEU A 9 5.78 -17.34 10.53
N LEU A 10 5.95 -17.75 9.27
CA LEU A 10 5.33 -18.99 8.76
C LEU A 10 5.75 -20.22 9.56
N LYS A 11 7.03 -20.32 9.94
CA LYS A 11 7.51 -21.40 10.82
C LYS A 11 6.81 -21.38 12.17
N ARG A 12 6.71 -20.21 12.80
CA ARG A 12 6.06 -20.06 14.13
C ARG A 12 4.57 -20.38 14.11
N LEU A 13 3.90 -20.12 12.99
CA LEU A 13 2.49 -20.46 12.79
C LEU A 13 2.26 -21.95 12.47
N GLY A 14 3.34 -22.75 12.35
CA GLY A 14 3.22 -24.17 12.01
C GLY A 14 2.73 -24.40 10.58
N TYR A 15 3.07 -23.50 9.65
CA TYR A 15 2.68 -23.65 8.24
C TYR A 15 3.19 -24.98 7.67
N LEU A 16 2.27 -25.85 7.28
CA LEU A 16 2.56 -27.22 6.84
C LEU A 16 3.05 -27.28 5.38
N GLY A 17 2.91 -26.19 4.62
CA GLY A 17 3.36 -26.12 3.23
C GLY A 17 4.84 -25.78 3.09
N LYS A 18 5.33 -25.77 1.85
CA LYS A 18 6.67 -25.27 1.54
C LYS A 18 6.71 -23.76 1.76
N ILE A 19 7.62 -23.31 2.62
CA ILE A 19 7.88 -21.87 2.79
C ILE A 19 8.32 -21.30 1.43
N PRO A 20 7.61 -20.30 0.88
CA PRO A 20 7.94 -19.71 -0.41
C PRO A 20 9.38 -19.17 -0.40
N SER A 21 10.07 -19.25 -1.52
CA SER A 21 11.36 -18.57 -1.67
C SER A 21 11.17 -17.05 -1.76
N LEU A 22 12.27 -16.30 -1.66
CA LEU A 22 12.26 -14.86 -1.87
C LEU A 22 11.70 -14.50 -3.27
N LEU A 23 12.06 -15.28 -4.28
CA LEU A 23 11.62 -15.06 -5.66
C LEU A 23 10.11 -15.31 -5.79
N ASP A 24 9.62 -16.41 -5.23
CA ASP A 24 8.18 -16.73 -5.23
C ASP A 24 7.38 -15.59 -4.60
N LEU A 25 7.85 -15.08 -3.45
CA LEU A 25 7.22 -13.97 -2.76
C LEU A 25 7.22 -12.69 -3.61
N GLN A 26 8.33 -12.37 -4.28
CA GLN A 26 8.42 -11.19 -5.16
C GLN A 26 7.46 -11.29 -6.36
N ILE A 27 7.34 -12.47 -6.96
CA ILE A 27 6.38 -12.71 -8.05
C ILE A 27 4.95 -12.49 -7.57
N GLU A 28 4.59 -13.04 -6.41
CA GLU A 28 3.23 -12.87 -5.87
C GLU A 28 2.94 -11.41 -5.51
N LEU A 29 3.90 -10.67 -4.93
CA LEU A 29 3.74 -9.24 -4.65
C LEU A 29 3.49 -8.44 -5.93
N LEU A 30 4.19 -8.75 -7.03
CA LEU A 30 3.95 -8.11 -8.32
C LEU A 30 2.58 -8.48 -8.90
N ARG A 31 2.18 -9.76 -8.83
CA ARG A 31 0.86 -10.23 -9.29
C ARG A 31 -0.29 -9.52 -8.57
N TYR A 32 -0.10 -9.18 -7.30
CA TYR A 32 -1.09 -8.51 -6.47
C TYR A 32 -0.74 -7.04 -6.18
N ALA A 33 0.12 -6.41 -7.00
CA ALA A 33 0.53 -5.01 -6.81
C ALA A 33 -0.66 -4.03 -6.83
N SER A 34 -1.78 -4.40 -7.46
CA SER A 34 -3.03 -3.62 -7.41
C SER A 34 -3.57 -3.46 -5.98
N LEU A 35 -3.40 -4.46 -5.10
CA LEU A 35 -3.79 -4.33 -3.69
C LEU A 35 -2.89 -3.33 -2.96
N GLU A 36 -1.60 -3.31 -3.29
CA GLU A 36 -0.65 -2.32 -2.79
C GLU A 36 -1.04 -0.91 -3.26
N LEU A 37 -1.45 -0.76 -4.52
CA LEU A 37 -1.95 0.52 -5.05
C LEU A 37 -3.20 1.00 -4.29
N ILE A 38 -4.17 0.12 -4.01
CA ILE A 38 -5.34 0.43 -3.19
C ILE A 38 -4.92 0.90 -1.79
N HIS A 39 -3.90 0.27 -1.21
CA HIS A 39 -3.36 0.67 0.08
C HIS A 39 -2.81 2.10 0.07
N TYR A 40 -2.06 2.49 -0.96
CA TYR A 40 -1.57 3.85 -1.09
C TYR A 40 -2.68 4.87 -1.38
N ALA A 41 -3.61 4.53 -2.27
CA ALA A 41 -4.69 5.44 -2.66
C ALA A 41 -5.70 5.70 -1.53
N ILE A 42 -6.01 4.70 -0.71
CA ILE A 42 -7.08 4.78 0.29
C ILE A 42 -6.53 4.83 1.71
N PHE A 43 -5.71 3.86 2.11
CA PHE A 43 -5.35 3.70 3.51
C PHE A 43 -4.20 4.62 3.94
N SER A 44 -3.24 4.87 3.04
CA SER A 44 -2.06 5.67 3.38
C SER A 44 -2.41 7.12 3.70
N SER A 45 -3.48 7.68 3.13
CA SER A 45 -3.90 9.06 3.43
C SER A 45 -4.30 9.22 4.89
N PHE A 46 -4.89 8.21 5.53
CA PHE A 46 -5.29 8.28 6.95
C PHE A 46 -4.11 8.53 7.90
N ARG A 47 -2.89 8.18 7.50
CA ARG A 47 -1.67 8.45 8.28
C ARG A 47 -1.26 9.92 8.28
N TYR A 48 -1.68 10.67 7.26
CA TYR A 48 -1.41 12.10 7.10
C TYR A 48 -2.64 12.96 7.42
N MET A 49 -3.72 12.31 7.86
CA MET A 49 -4.98 12.93 8.20
C MET A 49 -4.99 13.33 9.68
N ASP A 50 -5.39 14.56 9.98
CA ASP A 50 -5.75 14.93 11.35
C ASP A 50 -7.14 14.37 11.65
N GLN A 51 -7.16 13.23 12.34
CA GLN A 51 -8.40 12.51 12.69
C GLN A 51 -9.27 13.28 13.69
N THR A 52 -8.71 14.28 14.38
CA THR A 52 -9.47 15.11 15.34
C THR A 52 -10.16 16.30 14.68
N ALA A 53 -9.75 16.65 13.47
CA ALA A 53 -10.23 17.82 12.75
C ALA A 53 -11.17 17.49 11.57
N ILE A 54 -11.37 16.21 11.24
CA ILE A 54 -12.08 15.79 10.03
C ILE A 54 -13.27 14.91 10.37
N ASP A 55 -14.44 15.27 9.82
CA ASP A 55 -15.62 14.42 9.81
C ASP A 55 -15.39 13.25 8.83
N ILE A 56 -15.07 12.09 9.40
CA ILE A 56 -14.78 10.86 8.65
C ILE A 56 -16.03 10.39 7.91
N GLU A 57 -17.22 10.58 8.47
CA GLU A 57 -18.46 10.09 7.84
C GLU A 57 -18.78 10.91 6.59
N ALA A 58 -18.66 12.24 6.67
CA ALA A 58 -18.80 13.13 5.51
C ALA A 58 -17.74 12.85 4.43
N LEU A 59 -16.49 12.57 4.84
CA LEU A 59 -15.41 12.19 3.93
C LEU A 59 -15.72 10.88 3.18
N LEU A 60 -16.22 9.86 3.88
CA LEU A 60 -16.55 8.55 3.28
C LEU A 60 -17.78 8.62 2.37
N LYS A 61 -18.72 9.52 2.63
CA LYS A 61 -19.87 9.81 1.74
C LYS A 61 -19.48 10.61 0.49
N GLY A 62 -18.25 11.15 0.45
CA GLY A 62 -17.80 12.02 -0.63
C GLY A 62 -18.38 13.44 -0.56
N GLU A 63 -18.86 13.85 0.61
CA GLU A 63 -19.43 15.18 0.86
C GLU A 63 -18.35 16.23 1.20
N LEU A 64 -17.10 15.78 1.41
CA LEU A 64 -15.96 16.62 1.74
C LEU A 64 -14.73 16.21 0.90
N ASP A 65 -14.02 17.20 0.37
CA ASP A 65 -12.76 16.99 -0.33
C ASP A 65 -11.67 16.51 0.63
N ASN A 66 -10.96 15.44 0.27
CA ASN A 66 -9.93 14.88 1.12
C ASN A 66 -8.75 15.87 1.30
N PRO A 67 -8.57 16.49 2.49
CA PRO A 67 -7.56 17.54 2.68
C PRO A 67 -6.13 16.99 2.60
N VAL A 68 -5.96 15.67 2.80
CA VAL A 68 -4.68 14.99 2.69
C VAL A 68 -4.13 15.03 1.28
N LEU A 69 -4.99 15.14 0.25
CA LEU A 69 -4.54 15.26 -1.14
C LEU A 69 -3.70 16.51 -1.37
N ASN A 70 -3.82 17.53 -0.53
CA ASN A 70 -3.01 18.74 -0.57
C ASN A 70 -1.78 18.70 0.34
N ASN A 71 -1.62 17.67 1.16
CA ASN A 71 -0.47 17.52 2.03
C ASN A 71 0.81 17.26 1.20
N PRO A 72 1.88 18.08 1.37
CA PRO A 72 3.09 17.97 0.56
C PRO A 72 3.84 16.65 0.78
N GLU A 73 3.86 16.12 2.00
CA GLU A 73 4.50 14.83 2.32
C GLU A 73 3.72 13.67 1.71
N PHE A 74 2.39 13.73 1.73
CA PHE A 74 1.56 12.72 1.07
C PHE A 74 1.73 12.76 -0.45
N LYS A 75 1.75 13.94 -1.07
CA LYS A 75 2.04 14.07 -2.51
C LYS A 75 3.40 13.47 -2.87
N LYS A 76 4.43 13.74 -2.07
CA LYS A 76 5.78 13.18 -2.29
C LYS A 76 5.78 11.64 -2.21
N LEU A 77 5.09 11.07 -1.23
CA LEU A 77 4.90 9.62 -1.12
C LEU A 77 4.22 9.07 -2.37
N MET A 78 3.07 9.63 -2.74
CA MET A 78 2.30 9.17 -3.90
C MET A 78 3.09 9.28 -5.20
N HIS A 79 3.82 10.38 -5.43
CA HIS A 79 4.68 10.50 -6.60
C HIS A 79 5.76 9.41 -6.65
N THR A 80 6.38 9.09 -5.51
CA THR A 80 7.41 8.05 -5.42
C THR A 80 6.81 6.67 -5.77
N GLU A 81 5.68 6.32 -5.15
CA GLU A 81 5.07 5.00 -5.32
C GLU A 81 4.41 4.81 -6.68
N LEU A 82 3.70 5.84 -7.19
CA LEU A 82 3.11 5.79 -8.53
C LEU A 82 4.19 5.66 -9.61
N THR A 83 5.33 6.33 -9.45
CA THR A 83 6.48 6.17 -10.37
C THR A 83 7.04 4.75 -10.33
N ARG A 84 7.15 4.17 -9.12
CA ARG A 84 7.57 2.76 -8.98
C ARG A 84 6.58 1.81 -9.67
N PHE A 85 5.27 2.00 -9.46
CA PHE A 85 4.24 1.16 -10.08
C PHE A 85 4.23 1.28 -11.60
N LEU A 86 4.53 2.46 -12.15
CA LEU A 86 4.72 2.65 -13.58
C LEU A 86 5.91 1.82 -14.10
N HIS A 87 7.07 1.90 -13.44
CA HIS A 87 8.26 1.12 -13.84
C HIS A 87 8.09 -0.40 -13.67
N GLN A 88 7.24 -0.83 -12.72
CA GLN A 88 6.88 -2.24 -12.53
C GLN A 88 5.85 -2.76 -13.55
N GLY A 89 5.26 -1.87 -14.36
CA GLY A 89 4.20 -2.23 -15.31
C GLY A 89 2.82 -2.43 -14.68
N THR A 90 2.66 -2.07 -13.41
CA THR A 90 1.36 -2.11 -12.71
C THR A 90 0.44 -0.98 -13.18
N LEU A 91 1.01 0.18 -13.50
CA LEU A 91 0.31 1.31 -14.14
C LEU A 91 0.79 1.44 -15.59
N SER A 92 -0.11 1.87 -16.48
CA SER A 92 0.24 2.21 -17.86
C SER A 92 0.44 3.73 -17.98
N SER A 93 1.46 4.16 -18.73
CA SER A 93 1.45 5.51 -19.29
C SER A 93 0.36 5.54 -20.36
N VAL A 94 -0.70 6.31 -20.13
CA VAL A 94 -1.69 6.62 -21.16
C VAL A 94 -1.06 7.56 -22.18
#